data_AF-A0A9K3HJM1-F1
#
_entry.id   AF-A0A9K3HJM1-F1
#
_cell.length_a   1.000
_cell.length_b   1.000
_cell.length_c   1.000
_cell.angle_alpha   90.00
_cell.angle_beta   90.00
_cell.angle_gamma   90.00
#
_symmetry.space_group_name_H-M   'P 1'
#
loop_
_entity.id
_entity.type
_entity.pdbx_description
1 polymer ?
#
loop_
_entity_poly.entity_id
_entity_poly.type
_entity_poly.pdbx_seq_one_letter_code
_entity_poly.pdbx_strand_id
1 'polypeptide(L)'
;MEVGSKWVTDQVKDLVKNRQLLVDALSPLGEGAFKGGEGAIYLWAKLPEKFTDDFAVVRWLANKHGVVIIPGSSSGCPGHVRISFGGLVESECQVAYASERLKKGLEELVKDGMV
;
A
#
# COMPACT_ATOMS: atom_id res chain seq x y z
N MET A 1 -12.48 22.86 -23.87
CA MET A 1 -11.66 21.96 -23.02
C MET A 1 -11.76 20.50 -23.50
N GLU A 2 -11.77 20.22 -24.81
CA GLU A 2 -11.99 18.86 -25.33
C GLU A 2 -10.81 17.89 -25.14
N VAL A 3 -9.63 18.40 -24.76
CA VAL A 3 -8.45 17.58 -24.47
C VAL A 3 -8.39 17.07 -23.03
N GLY A 4 -9.26 17.54 -22.12
CA GLY A 4 -9.14 17.26 -20.69
C GLY A 4 -9.40 15.79 -20.31
N SER A 5 -10.54 15.24 -20.72
CA SER A 5 -10.95 13.88 -20.32
C SER A 5 -10.02 12.81 -20.88
N LYS A 6 -9.70 12.87 -22.18
CA LYS A 6 -8.77 11.94 -22.82
C LYS A 6 -7.38 11.99 -22.16
N TRP A 7 -6.86 13.19 -21.92
CA TRP A 7 -5.57 13.35 -21.26
C TRP A 7 -5.56 12.68 -19.89
N VAL A 8 -6.59 12.91 -19.06
CA VAL A 8 -6.71 12.27 -17.74
C VAL A 8 -6.76 10.75 -17.86
N THR A 9 -7.58 10.19 -18.77
CA THR A 9 -7.64 8.74 -19.00
C THR A 9 -6.27 8.16 -19.34
N ASP A 10 -5.51 8.83 -20.21
CA ASP A 10 -4.17 8.41 -20.58
C ASP A 10 -3.18 8.48 -19.40
N GLN A 11 -3.36 9.40 -18.45
CA GLN A 11 -2.51 9.50 -17.25
C GLN A 11 -2.82 8.42 -16.19
N VAL A 12 -4.07 7.96 -16.08
CA VAL A 12 -4.50 7.10 -14.95
C VAL A 12 -4.71 5.64 -15.32
N LYS A 13 -4.71 5.29 -16.61
CA LYS A 13 -4.99 3.93 -17.10
C LYS A 13 -4.13 2.84 -16.43
N ASP A 14 -2.86 3.12 -16.15
CA ASP A 14 -1.92 2.12 -15.63
C ASP A 14 -2.09 1.93 -14.10
N LEU A 15 -2.79 2.85 -13.42
CA LEU A 15 -3.06 2.74 -11.98
C LEU A 15 -3.92 1.52 -11.63
N VAL A 16 -4.73 1.02 -12.57
CA VAL A 16 -5.57 -0.16 -12.38
C VAL A 16 -4.72 -1.38 -12.05
N LYS A 17 -3.60 -1.56 -12.77
CA LYS A 17 -2.70 -2.69 -12.55
C LYS A 17 -1.91 -2.55 -11.25
N ASN A 18 -1.42 -1.35 -10.95
CA ASN A 18 -0.74 -1.06 -9.68
C ASN A 18 -1.65 -1.32 -8.48
N ARG A 19 -2.92 -0.90 -8.58
CA ARG A 19 -3.93 -1.20 -7.56
C ARG A 19 -4.07 -2.71 -7.34
N GLN A 20 -4.17 -3.50 -8.41
CA GLN A 20 -4.35 -4.95 -8.30
C GLN A 20 -3.14 -5.63 -7.64
N LEU A 21 -1.92 -5.20 -7.99
CA LEU A 21 -0.68 -5.73 -7.40
C LEU A 21 -0.58 -5.40 -5.91
N LEU A 22 -0.98 -4.19 -5.51
CA LEU A 22 -0.97 -3.79 -4.11
C LEU A 22 -2.07 -4.45 -3.30
N VAL A 23 -3.25 -4.68 -3.89
CA VAL A 23 -4.31 -5.47 -3.25
C VAL A 23 -3.81 -6.87 -2.91
N ASP A 24 -3.11 -7.53 -3.84
CA ASP A 24 -2.46 -8.82 -3.56
C ASP A 24 -1.37 -8.71 -2.48
N ALA A 25 -0.57 -7.65 -2.50
CA ALA A 25 0.46 -7.41 -1.48
C ALA A 25 -0.11 -7.24 -0.07
N LEU A 26 -1.35 -6.77 0.07
CA LEU A 26 -2.05 -6.61 1.35
C LEU A 26 -2.76 -7.88 1.83
N SER A 27 -2.86 -8.93 1.00
CA SER A 27 -3.49 -10.20 1.37
C SER A 27 -3.02 -10.82 2.69
N PRO A 28 -1.75 -10.70 3.14
CA PRO A 28 -1.32 -11.27 4.42
C PRO A 28 -2.04 -10.69 5.64
N LEU A 29 -2.62 -9.49 5.53
CA LEU A 29 -3.38 -8.86 6.62
C LEU A 29 -4.76 -9.48 6.84
N GLY A 30 -5.20 -10.37 5.94
CA GLY A 30 -6.48 -11.06 6.01
C GLY A 30 -7.61 -10.38 5.24
N GLU A 31 -8.70 -11.12 5.05
CA GLU A 31 -9.89 -10.61 4.35
C GLU A 31 -10.52 -9.43 5.10
N GLY A 32 -10.94 -8.41 4.35
CA GLY A 32 -11.57 -7.21 4.91
C GLY A 32 -10.61 -6.26 5.65
N ALA A 33 -9.32 -6.58 5.73
CA ALA A 33 -8.34 -5.74 6.39
C ALA A 33 -8.03 -4.44 5.64
N PHE A 34 -8.40 -4.31 4.36
CA PHE A 34 -8.20 -3.10 3.60
C PHE A 34 -9.45 -2.66 2.82
N LYS A 35 -9.50 -1.37 2.50
CA LYS A 35 -10.56 -0.72 1.70
C LYS A 35 -9.94 0.29 0.74
N GLY A 36 -10.69 0.67 -0.30
CA GLY A 36 -10.34 1.77 -1.20
C GLY A 36 -9.88 1.34 -2.59
N GLY A 37 -9.39 2.32 -3.35
CA GLY A 37 -9.02 2.15 -4.76
C GLY A 37 -10.18 2.19 -5.76
N GLU A 38 -11.42 2.42 -5.31
CA GLU A 38 -12.62 2.56 -6.18
C GLU A 38 -12.74 3.94 -6.84
N GLY A 39 -11.96 4.92 -6.37
CA GLY A 39 -11.94 6.28 -6.92
C GLY A 39 -10.74 7.13 -6.52
N ALA A 40 -10.02 6.74 -5.47
CA ALA A 40 -8.78 7.39 -5.04
C ALA A 40 -7.55 6.57 -5.37
N ILE A 41 -6.39 7.25 -5.46
CA ILE A 41 -5.08 6.68 -5.79
C ILE A 41 -4.35 6.05 -4.58
N TYR A 42 -5.11 5.54 -3.61
CA TYR A 42 -4.57 4.88 -2.41
C TYR A 42 -5.49 3.78 -1.87
N LEU A 43 -4.88 2.84 -1.16
CA LEU A 43 -5.53 1.82 -0.34
C LEU A 43 -5.35 2.15 1.13
N TRP A 44 -6.31 1.74 1.94
CA TRP A 44 -6.30 1.91 3.39
C TRP A 44 -6.35 0.54 4.06
N ALA A 45 -5.35 0.19 4.86
CA ALA A 45 -5.25 -1.12 5.48
C ALA A 45 -5.14 -1.02 7.00
N LYS A 46 -5.86 -1.88 7.73
CA LYS A 46 -5.78 -2.06 9.18
C LYS A 46 -4.62 -2.99 9.49
N LEU A 47 -3.78 -2.59 10.45
CA LEU A 47 -2.70 -3.44 10.97
C LEU A 47 -3.26 -4.47 11.96
N PRO A 48 -2.55 -5.58 12.21
CA PRO A 48 -2.91 -6.52 13.28
C PRO A 48 -3.03 -5.80 14.63
N GLU A 49 -3.99 -6.19 15.48
CA GLU A 49 -4.38 -5.43 16.69
C GLU A 49 -3.24 -5.19 17.68
N LYS A 50 -2.24 -6.09 17.68
CA LYS A 50 -1.01 -5.95 18.50
C LYS A 50 -0.10 -4.79 18.07
N PHE A 51 -0.27 -4.24 16.87
CA PHE A 51 0.54 -3.14 16.33
C PHE A 51 -0.24 -1.83 16.33
N THR A 52 -0.31 -1.21 17.51
CA THR A 52 -0.98 0.08 17.70
C THR A 52 -0.12 1.28 17.28
N ASP A 53 1.21 1.12 17.30
CA ASP A 53 2.18 2.10 16.80
C ASP A 53 2.46 1.87 15.30
N ASP A 54 1.67 2.54 14.46
CA ASP A 54 1.81 2.45 13.01
C ASP A 54 3.10 3.10 12.47
N PHE A 55 3.68 4.08 13.19
CA PHE A 55 4.97 4.67 12.85
C PHE A 55 6.10 3.66 13.03
N ALA A 56 6.07 2.87 14.11
CA ALA A 56 7.04 1.80 14.32
C ALA A 56 7.01 0.76 13.19
N VAL A 57 5.81 0.34 12.77
CA VAL A 57 5.63 -0.60 11.65
C VAL A 57 6.16 -0.01 10.34
N VAL A 58 5.81 1.23 10.01
CA VAL A 58 6.31 1.92 8.81
C VAL A 58 7.83 2.02 8.82
N ARG A 59 8.41 2.41 9.96
CA ARG A 59 9.87 2.51 10.12
C ARG A 59 10.55 1.14 9.94
N TRP A 60 9.98 0.08 10.49
CA TRP A 60 10.52 -1.26 10.34
C TRP A 60 10.44 -1.74 8.89
N LEU A 61 9.31 -1.56 8.20
CA LEU A 61 9.15 -1.86 6.77
C LEU A 61 10.19 -1.10 5.91
N ALA A 62 10.42 0.18 6.22
CA ALA A 62 11.38 1.00 5.50
C ALA A 62 12.82 0.49 5.65
N ASN A 63 13.24 0.18 6.89
CA ASN A 63 14.61 -0.22 7.17
C ASN A 63 14.91 -1.68 6.78
N LYS A 64 13.96 -2.60 6.99
CA LYS A 64 14.18 -4.03 6.77
C LYS A 64 13.77 -4.49 5.37
N HIS A 65 12.65 -3.99 4.87
CA HIS A 65 12.08 -4.41 3.58
C HIS A 65 12.29 -3.39 2.47
N GLY A 66 12.83 -2.20 2.77
CA GLY A 66 13.10 -1.18 1.77
C GLY A 66 11.82 -0.63 1.13
N VAL A 67 10.70 -0.60 1.86
CA VAL A 67 9.41 -0.06 1.40
C VAL A 67 8.90 0.95 2.42
N VAL A 68 8.49 2.12 1.93
CA VAL A 68 7.87 3.16 2.74
C VAL A 68 6.39 3.26 2.39
N ILE A 69 5.54 3.11 3.41
CA ILE A 69 4.10 3.41 3.35
C ILE A 69 3.78 4.50 4.37
N ILE A 70 2.55 4.99 4.41
CA ILE A 70 2.18 6.15 5.23
C ILE A 70 1.47 5.67 6.50
N PRO A 71 1.90 6.09 7.70
CA PRO A 71 1.21 5.73 8.94
C PRO A 71 -0.17 6.35 9.01
N GLY A 72 -1.16 5.58 9.44
CA GLY A 72 -2.56 5.99 9.51
C GLY A 72 -2.81 7.10 10.54
N SER A 73 -2.02 7.14 11.61
CA SER A 73 -1.98 8.20 12.61
C SER A 73 -1.73 9.59 11.99
N SER A 74 -0.98 9.69 10.90
CA SER A 74 -0.78 10.95 10.16
C SER A 74 -2.05 11.46 9.46
N SER A 75 -3.07 10.62 9.34
CA SER A 75 -4.40 10.99 8.83
C SER A 75 -5.50 10.78 9.89
N GLY A 76 -5.15 10.73 11.17
CA GLY A 76 -6.11 10.64 12.28
C GLY A 76 -6.69 9.24 12.53
N CYS A 77 -6.08 8.18 12.00
CA CYS A 77 -6.57 6.82 12.15
C CYS A 77 -5.42 5.87 12.56
N PRO A 78 -5.02 5.88 13.84
CA PRO A 78 -3.95 5.02 14.37
C PRO A 78 -4.21 3.52 14.14
N GLY A 79 -3.14 2.72 14.07
CA GLY A 79 -3.22 1.28 13.83
C GLY A 79 -3.60 0.91 12.39
N HIS A 80 -3.50 1.86 11.47
CA HIS A 80 -3.73 1.67 10.04
C HIS A 80 -2.53 2.17 9.25
N VAL A 81 -2.49 1.84 7.97
CA VAL A 81 -1.51 2.35 7.01
C VAL A 81 -2.20 2.71 5.70
N ARG A 82 -1.66 3.74 5.03
CA ARG A 82 -2.09 4.18 3.71
C ARG A 82 -1.02 3.82 2.68
N ILE A 83 -1.45 3.17 1.62
CA ILE A 83 -0.58 2.75 0.51
C ILE A 83 -1.00 3.54 -0.72
N SER A 84 -0.15 4.47 -1.16
CA SER A 84 -0.38 5.28 -2.36
C SER A 84 0.13 4.55 -3.60
N PHE A 85 -0.60 4.65 -4.70
CA PHE A 85 -0.20 4.10 -5.99
C PHE A 85 -0.28 5.08 -7.16
N GLY A 86 -0.71 6.32 -6.91
CA GLY A 86 -0.88 7.32 -7.98
C GLY A 86 0.42 7.82 -8.61
N GLY A 87 1.56 7.63 -7.95
CA GLY A 87 2.89 8.00 -8.48
C GLY A 87 3.77 6.79 -8.82
N LEU A 88 3.25 5.56 -8.71
CA LEU A 88 4.03 4.37 -9.02
C LEU A 88 4.07 4.16 -10.54
N VAL A 89 5.28 4.09 -11.09
CA VAL A 89 5.47 3.62 -12.46
C VAL A 89 5.18 2.11 -12.49
N GLU A 90 4.40 1.64 -13.46
CA GLU A 90 3.97 0.23 -13.51
C GLU A 90 5.13 -0.76 -13.44
N SER A 91 6.22 -0.51 -14.16
CA SER A 91 7.42 -1.35 -14.16
C SER A 91 8.12 -1.43 -12.80
N GLU A 92 7.96 -0.40 -11.96
CA GLU A 92 8.50 -0.35 -10.59
C GLU A 92 7.52 -0.93 -9.57
N CYS A 93 6.24 -1.03 -9.94
CA CYS A 93 5.20 -1.65 -9.11
C CYS A 93 5.22 -3.18 -9.25
N GLN A 94 5.55 -3.72 -10.43
CA GLN A 94 5.56 -5.16 -10.69
C GLN A 94 6.63 -5.94 -9.90
N VAL A 95 6.21 -7.12 -9.41
CA VAL A 95 6.86 -8.46 -9.19
C VAL A 95 8.38 -8.53 -8.90
N ALA A 96 9.05 -7.44 -8.56
CA ALA A 96 10.46 -7.43 -8.16
C ALA A 96 10.82 -6.24 -7.25
N TYR A 97 9.92 -5.28 -7.06
CA TYR A 97 10.21 -4.04 -6.34
C TYR A 97 9.22 -3.76 -5.22
N ALA A 98 8.18 -2.95 -5.43
CA ALA A 98 7.40 -2.42 -4.31
C ALA A 98 6.38 -3.41 -3.73
N SER A 99 5.57 -4.05 -4.59
CA SER A 99 4.46 -4.90 -4.12
C SER A 99 4.97 -6.16 -3.41
N GLU A 100 6.01 -6.81 -3.93
CA GLU A 100 6.57 -8.02 -3.32
C GLU A 100 7.28 -7.75 -2.01
N ARG A 101 8.08 -6.67 -1.94
CA ARG A 101 8.74 -6.29 -0.69
C ARG A 101 7.71 -5.93 0.38
N LEU A 102 6.63 -5.25 -0.01
CA LEU A 102 5.51 -5.00 0.89
C LEU A 102 4.86 -6.31 1.35
N LYS A 103 4.51 -7.20 0.41
CA LYS A 103 3.89 -8.51 0.73
C LYS A 103 4.74 -9.30 1.70
N LYS A 104 6.03 -9.46 1.40
CA LYS A 104 6.99 -10.16 2.25
C LYS A 104 7.11 -9.51 3.64
N GLY A 105 7.15 -8.18 3.71
CA GLY A 105 7.17 -7.47 4.98
C GLY A 105 5.91 -7.68 5.80
N LEU A 106 4.74 -7.73 5.17
CA LEU A 106 3.47 -7.98 5.85
C LEU A 106 3.31 -9.44 6.27
N GLU A 107 3.78 -10.40 5.47
CA GLU A 107 3.84 -11.83 5.85
C GLU A 107 4.69 -12.02 7.10
N GLU A 108 5.89 -11.42 7.13
CA GLU A 108 6.78 -11.48 8.28
C GLU A 108 6.20 -10.75 9.50
N LEU A 109 5.61 -9.57 9.32
CA LEU A 109 4.94 -8.83 10.39
C LEU A 109 3.82 -9.65 11.06
N VAL A 110 3.03 -10.37 10.26
CA VAL A 110 1.93 -11.20 10.76
C VAL A 110 2.46 -12.44 11.47
N LYS A 111 3.38 -13.15 10.84
CA LYS A 111 3.90 -14.44 11.31
C LYS A 111 4.87 -14.31 12.49
N ASP A 112 5.88 -13.46 12.33
CA ASP A 112 7.05 -13.39 13.20
C ASP A 112 7.12 -12.05 13.99
N GLY A 113 6.44 -11.00 13.48
CA GLY A 113 6.43 -9.67 14.07
C GLY A 113 7.56 -8.77 13.57
N MET A 114 7.86 -7.71 14.31
CA MET A 114 8.94 -6.77 13.97
C MET A 114 10.29 -7.23 14.57
N VAL A 115 10.68 -8.47 14.26
CA VAL A 115 11.99 -9.04 14.64
C VAL A 115 13.11 -8.58 13.71
#